data_AF-A0A7C2R3X2-F1
#
_entry.id   AF-A0A7C2R3X2-F1
#
_cell.length_a   1.000
_cell.length_b   1.000
_cell.length_c   1.000
_cell.angle_alpha   90.00
_cell.angle_beta   90.00
_cell.angle_gamma   90.00
#
_symmetry.space_group_name_H-M   'P 1'
#
loop_
_entity.id
_entity.type
_entity.pdbx_description
1 polymer ?
#
loop_
_entity_poly.entity_id
_entity_poly.type
_entity_poly.pdbx_seq_one_letter_code
_entity_poly.pdbx_strand_id
1 'polypeptide(L)'
;MKDDMKRKVSLMHSLFGLIFGIATAYIIHPILTFGAVIFLGLLASYPLFIATRKILNLSAKEFALKDWLASGFLYFFIVWILSWTFAYNLVH
;
A
#
# COMPACT_ATOMS: atom_id res chain seq x y z
N MET A 1 -18.33 4.58 7.19
CA MET A 1 -17.38 5.66 6.86
C MET A 1 -17.95 6.52 5.73
N LYS A 2 -17.91 7.87 5.87
CA LYS A 2 -18.35 8.80 4.82
C LYS A 2 -17.50 8.62 3.56
N ASP A 3 -18.07 8.80 2.37
CA ASP A 3 -17.37 8.47 1.11
C ASP A 3 -16.14 9.35 0.83
N ASP A 4 -16.14 10.62 1.28
CA ASP A 4 -14.95 11.48 1.24
C ASP A 4 -13.76 10.88 2.01
N MET A 5 -14.02 10.26 3.17
CA MET A 5 -12.97 9.67 3.98
C MET A 5 -12.42 8.38 3.36
N LYS A 6 -13.29 7.55 2.76
CA LYS A 6 -12.85 6.39 1.96
C LYS A 6 -11.93 6.83 0.83
N ARG A 7 -12.28 7.92 0.13
CA ARG A 7 -11.46 8.46 -0.94
C ARG A 7 -10.08 8.90 -0.43
N LYS A 8 -10.01 9.63 0.68
CA LYS A 8 -8.74 10.04 1.31
C LYS A 8 -7.86 8.84 1.68
N VAL A 9 -8.45 7.83 2.33
CA VAL A 9 -7.74 6.58 2.67
C VAL A 9 -7.20 5.90 1.41
N SER A 10 -8.03 5.75 0.38
CA SER A 10 -7.63 5.09 -0.88
C SER A 10 -6.50 5.84 -1.59
N LEU A 11 -6.53 7.17 -1.58
CA LEU A 11 -5.48 8.01 -2.17
C LEU A 11 -4.16 7.88 -1.41
N MET A 12 -4.20 7.93 -0.07
CA MET A 12 -3.00 7.73 0.75
C MET A 12 -2.35 6.37 0.50
N HIS A 13 -3.16 5.31 0.44
CA HIS A 13 -2.68 3.95 0.20
C HIS A 13 -2.18 3.74 -1.23
N SER A 14 -2.84 4.35 -2.21
CA SER A 14 -2.39 4.33 -3.61
C SER A 14 -1.05 5.05 -3.76
N LEU A 15 -0.90 6.24 -3.15
CA LEU A 15 0.36 6.99 -3.21
C LEU A 15 1.51 6.23 -2.56
N PHE A 16 1.26 5.62 -1.39
CA PHE A 16 2.24 4.77 -0.75
C PHE A 16 2.58 3.55 -1.62
N GLY A 17 1.58 2.91 -2.23
CA GLY A 17 1.78 1.79 -3.16
C GLY A 17 2.66 2.15 -4.35
N LEU A 18 2.46 3.34 -4.93
CA LEU A 18 3.27 3.87 -6.02
C LEU A 18 4.74 4.03 -5.60
N ILE A 19 4.99 4.75 -4.51
CA ILE A 19 6.35 4.98 -3.99
C ILE A 19 7.02 3.66 -3.64
N PHE A 20 6.28 2.78 -2.96
CA PHE A 20 6.78 1.47 -2.55
C PHE A 20 7.04 0.57 -3.75
N GLY A 21 6.26 0.66 -4.84
CA GLY A 21 6.48 -0.09 -6.08
C GLY A 21 7.76 0.29 -6.78
N ILE A 22 8.02 1.60 -6.88
CA ILE A 22 9.30 2.12 -7.37
C ILE A 22 10.44 1.59 -6.48
N ALA A 23 10.37 1.78 -5.16
CA ALA A 23 11.40 1.26 -4.24
C ALA A 23 11.57 -0.27 -4.36
N THR A 24 10.48 -0.99 -4.61
CA THR A 24 10.52 -2.44 -4.79
C THR A 24 11.34 -2.83 -6.02
N ALA A 25 11.13 -2.16 -7.15
CA ALA A 25 11.86 -2.41 -8.38
C ALA A 25 13.36 -2.14 -8.23
N TYR A 26 13.74 -0.97 -7.69
CA TYR A 26 15.13 -0.49 -7.69
C TYR A 26 15.97 -0.96 -6.51
N ILE A 27 15.35 -1.27 -5.36
CA ILE A 27 16.06 -1.50 -4.10
C ILE A 27 15.79 -2.90 -3.57
N ILE A 28 14.52 -3.33 -3.54
CA ILE A 28 14.11 -4.54 -2.82
C ILE A 28 14.30 -5.80 -3.66
N HIS A 29 13.74 -5.84 -4.88
CA HIS A 29 13.78 -7.02 -5.74
C HIS A 29 15.19 -7.41 -6.22
N PRO A 30 16.17 -6.49 -6.35
CA PRO A 30 17.56 -6.88 -6.57
C PRO A 30 18.18 -7.72 -5.44
N ILE A 31 17.62 -7.62 -4.22
CA ILE A 31 18.15 -8.26 -3.01
C ILE A 31 17.30 -9.48 -2.60
N LEU A 32 16.00 -9.46 -2.89
CA LEU A 32 15.04 -10.45 -2.44
C LEU A 32 14.43 -11.23 -3.60
N THR A 33 14.13 -12.51 -3.35
CA THR A 33 13.37 -13.33 -4.29
C THR A 33 11.96 -12.80 -4.46
N PHE A 34 11.33 -13.09 -5.60
CA PHE A 34 9.94 -12.68 -5.89
C PHE A 34 8.97 -12.99 -4.75
N GLY A 35 9.02 -14.20 -4.19
CA GLY A 35 8.16 -14.60 -3.07
C GLY A 35 8.41 -13.78 -1.79
N ALA A 36 9.67 -13.48 -1.49
CA ALA A 36 10.04 -12.64 -0.35
C ALA A 36 9.59 -11.18 -0.54
N VAL A 37 9.63 -10.66 -1.78
CA VAL A 37 9.10 -9.33 -2.12
C VAL A 37 7.59 -9.25 -1.90
N ILE A 38 6.84 -10.26 -2.36
CA ILE A 38 5.39 -10.34 -2.13
C ILE A 38 5.09 -10.31 -0.62
N PHE A 39 5.78 -11.14 0.16
CA PHE A 39 5.60 -11.18 1.60
C PHE A 39 5.93 -9.84 2.27
N LEU A 40 7.02 -9.19 1.87
CA LEU A 40 7.42 -7.90 2.42
C LEU A 40 6.41 -6.80 2.13
N GLY A 41 5.85 -6.72 0.93
CA GLY A 41 4.85 -5.68 0.63
C GLY A 41 3.52 -5.91 1.34
N LEU A 42 3.13 -7.16 1.57
CA LEU A 42 1.99 -7.47 2.45
C LEU A 42 2.23 -6.96 3.88
N LEU A 43 3.42 -7.20 4.43
CA LEU A 43 3.81 -6.68 5.76
C LEU A 43 3.87 -5.15 5.78
N ALA A 44 4.42 -4.52 4.75
CA ALA A 44 4.55 -3.06 4.66
C ALA A 44 3.19 -2.34 4.63
N SER A 45 2.13 -3.01 4.18
CA SER A 45 0.79 -2.45 4.16
C SER A 45 0.18 -2.24 5.57
N TYR A 46 0.58 -3.05 6.56
CA TYR A 46 -0.03 -3.03 7.90
C TYR A 46 0.38 -1.81 8.74
N PRO A 47 1.65 -1.36 8.77
CA PRO A 47 2.02 -0.09 9.38
C PRO A 47 1.23 1.10 8.82
N LEU A 48 0.90 1.06 7.52
CA LEU A 48 0.13 2.11 6.88
C LEU A 48 -1.32 2.19 7.38
N PHE A 49 -1.93 1.06 7.76
CA PHE A 49 -3.22 1.04 8.45
C PHE A 49 -3.18 1.86 9.75
N ILE A 50 -2.16 1.62 10.57
CA ILE A 50 -1.97 2.31 11.85
C ILE A 50 -1.68 3.79 11.62
N ALA A 51 -0.79 4.10 10.67
CA ALA A 51 -0.44 5.48 10.31
C ALA A 51 -1.65 6.26 9.79
N THR A 52 -2.49 5.64 8.96
CA THR A 52 -3.69 6.28 8.40
C THR A 52 -4.69 6.64 9.49
N ARG A 53 -4.91 5.77 10.48
CA ARG A 53 -5.73 6.10 11.65
C ARG A 53 -5.22 7.34 12.38
N LYS A 54 -3.90 7.44 12.56
CA LYS A 54 -3.27 8.56 13.27
C LYS A 54 -3.32 9.86 12.45
N ILE A 55 -3.00 9.81 11.16
CA ILE A 55 -2.95 10.98 10.27
C ILE A 55 -4.35 11.58 10.06
N LEU A 56 -5.36 10.72 9.86
CA LEU A 56 -6.73 11.17 9.61
C LEU A 56 -7.57 11.29 10.90
N ASN A 57 -6.96 11.07 12.07
CA ASN A 57 -7.59 11.09 13.38
C ASN A 57 -8.87 10.22 13.44
N LEU A 58 -8.79 8.99 12.94
CA LEU A 58 -9.90 8.04 12.86
C LEU A 58 -9.89 7.09 14.05
N SER A 59 -11.05 6.94 14.69
CA SER A 59 -11.22 5.93 15.74
C SER A 59 -11.28 4.50 15.19
N ALA A 60 -11.08 3.51 16.06
CA ALA A 60 -11.17 2.10 15.68
C ALA A 60 -12.56 1.70 15.14
N LYS A 61 -13.62 2.43 15.53
CA LYS A 61 -14.99 2.23 15.03
C LYS A 61 -15.20 2.83 13.65
N GLU A 62 -14.49 3.91 13.32
CA GLU A 62 -14.63 4.61 12.04
C GLU A 62 -13.84 3.97 10.91
N PHE A 63 -12.71 3.34 11.25
CA PHE A 63 -11.85 2.66 10.29
C PHE A 63 -11.36 1.32 10.85
N ALA A 64 -12.17 0.27 10.71
CA ALA A 64 -11.82 -1.07 11.18
C ALA A 64 -10.93 -1.81 10.17
N LEU A 65 -10.41 -2.98 10.57
CA LEU A 65 -9.56 -3.80 9.70
C LEU A 65 -10.26 -4.19 8.39
N LYS A 66 -11.57 -4.51 8.45
CA LYS A 66 -12.38 -4.80 7.25
C LYS A 66 -12.47 -3.62 6.28
N ASP A 67 -12.55 -2.40 6.82
CA ASP A 67 -12.64 -1.18 6.01
C ASP A 67 -11.29 -0.86 5.38
N TRP A 68 -10.20 -1.12 6.12
CA TRP A 68 -8.84 -1.04 5.59
C TRP A 68 -8.60 -2.04 4.48
N LEU A 69 -9.04 -3.30 4.61
CA LEU A 69 -8.89 -4.30 3.55
C LEU A 69 -9.53 -3.84 2.22
N ALA A 70 -10.74 -3.28 2.30
CA ALA A 70 -11.48 -2.84 1.12
C ALA A 70 -11.00 -1.49 0.53
N SER A 71 -10.73 -0.50 1.39
CA SER A 71 -10.47 0.88 0.95
C SER A 71 -9.02 1.33 1.05
N GLY A 72 -8.16 0.57 1.73
CA GLY A 72 -6.74 0.84 1.88
C GLY A 72 -5.87 -0.22 1.21
N PHE A 73 -5.86 -1.43 1.76
CA PHE A 73 -5.02 -2.54 1.32
C PHE A 73 -5.20 -2.85 -0.18
N LEU A 74 -6.43 -2.98 -0.66
CA LEU A 74 -6.68 -3.30 -2.07
C LEU A 74 -6.07 -2.26 -3.02
N TYR A 75 -6.25 -0.97 -2.70
CA TYR A 75 -5.71 0.13 -3.50
C TYR A 75 -4.18 0.18 -3.42
N PHE A 76 -3.61 0.01 -2.24
CA PHE A 76 -2.17 -0.14 -2.07
C PHE A 76 -1.63 -1.28 -2.93
N PHE A 77 -2.22 -2.48 -2.81
CA PHE A 77 -1.73 -3.69 -3.45
C PHE A 77 -1.75 -3.59 -4.97
N ILE A 78 -2.88 -3.15 -5.56
CA ILE A 78 -3.01 -3.00 -7.01
C ILE A 78 -1.99 -1.98 -7.53
N VAL A 79 -1.91 -0.80 -6.91
CA VAL A 79 -0.99 0.26 -7.38
C VAL A 79 0.46 -0.16 -7.19
N TRP A 80 0.77 -0.84 -6.09
CA TRP A 80 2.09 -1.38 -5.80
C TRP A 80 2.55 -2.39 -6.86
N ILE A 81 1.74 -3.41 -7.16
CA ILE A 81 2.09 -4.44 -8.15
C ILE A 81 2.26 -3.82 -9.54
N LEU A 82 1.35 -2.93 -9.95
CA LEU A 82 1.44 -2.26 -11.25
C LEU A 82 2.69 -1.38 -11.33
N SER A 83 2.95 -0.56 -10.31
CA SER A 83 4.10 0.32 -10.26
C SER A 83 5.41 -0.45 -10.21
N TRP A 84 5.49 -1.52 -9.41
CA TRP A 84 6.68 -2.37 -9.33
C TRP A 84 6.94 -3.05 -10.67
N THR A 85 5.93 -3.69 -11.26
CA THR A 85 6.08 -4.38 -12.55
C THR A 85 6.52 -3.41 -13.63
N PHE A 86 5.89 -2.25 -13.73
CA PHE A 86 6.26 -1.22 -14.70
C PHE A 86 7.70 -0.73 -14.49
N ALA A 87 8.06 -0.34 -13.26
CA ALA A 87 9.40 0.16 -12.96
C ALA A 87 10.47 -0.92 -13.17
N TYR A 88 10.19 -2.17 -12.82
CA TYR A 88 11.12 -3.28 -13.02
C TYR A 88 11.45 -3.49 -14.50
N ASN A 89 10.44 -3.50 -15.38
CA ASN A 89 10.63 -3.64 -16.84
C ASN A 89 11.27 -2.42 -17.52
N LEU A 90 11.37 -1.27 -16.85
CA LEU A 90 12.12 -0.13 -17.38
C LEU A 90 13.62 -0.21 -17.08
N VAL A 91 14.00 -1.05 -16.13
CA VAL A 91 15.35 -1.09 -15.54
C VAL A 91 16.09 -2.37 -15.89
N HIS A 92 15.34 -3.45 -16.11
CA HIS A 92 15.81 -4.78 -16.47
C HIS A 92 15.12 -5.25 -17.74
#